data_AF-A0AA37F544-F1
#
_entry.id   AF-A0AA37F544-F1
#
_cell.length_a   1.000
_cell.length_b   1.000
_cell.length_c   1.000
_cell.angle_alpha   90.00
_cell.angle_beta   90.00
_cell.angle_gamma   90.00
#
_symmetry.space_group_name_H-M   'P 1'
#
loop_
_entity.id
_entity.type
_entity.pdbx_description
1 polymer ?
#
loop_
_entity_poly.entity_id
_entity_poly.type
_entity_poly.pdbx_seq_one_letter_code
_entity_poly.pdbx_strand_id
1 'polypeptide(L)'
;MSGALRPQDRQRLNGWLRASTTGTERIRRGLPPNWVVGDKTGGAAGAYAPGSDIAVAWPPSGAPLIIAVYTNRNDPAAIMDNSVIARTATLLAQGLGRA
;
A
#
# COMPACT_ATOMS: atom_id res chain seq x y z
N MET A 1 -16.31 11.60 18.66
CA MET A 1 -16.23 11.52 17.19
C MET A 1 -16.60 10.09 16.79
N SER A 2 -17.67 9.88 16.02
CA SER A 2 -17.96 8.56 15.46
C SER A 2 -17.04 8.30 14.26
N GLY A 3 -16.49 7.10 14.14
CA GLY A 3 -15.67 6.73 12.97
C GLY A 3 -16.52 6.68 11.69
N ALA A 4 -15.89 6.85 10.53
CA ALA A 4 -16.57 6.85 9.22
C ALA A 4 -17.37 5.56 8.92
N LEU A 5 -17.01 4.46 9.58
CA LEU A 5 -17.69 3.18 9.51
C LEU A 5 -18.05 2.70 10.91
N ARG A 6 -19.19 1.98 11.01
CA ARG A 6 -19.52 1.19 12.20
C ARG A 6 -18.40 0.18 12.47
N PRO A 7 -18.15 -0.22 13.72
CA PRO A 7 -17.06 -1.14 14.05
C PRO A 7 -17.03 -2.42 13.22
N GLN A 8 -18.19 -3.05 13.00
CA GLN A 8 -18.34 -4.26 12.19
C GLN A 8 -17.99 -4.05 10.71
N ASP A 9 -18.35 -2.90 10.13
CA ASP A 9 -18.07 -2.58 8.73
C ASP A 9 -16.58 -2.29 8.53
N ARG A 10 -15.95 -1.59 9.50
CA ARG A 10 -14.49 -1.38 9.50
C ARG A 10 -13.73 -2.70 9.61
N GLN A 11 -14.18 -3.62 10.47
CA GLN A 11 -13.57 -4.94 10.57
C GLN A 11 -13.69 -5.73 9.27
N ARG A 12 -14.87 -5.69 8.62
CA ARG A 12 -15.09 -6.34 7.32
C ARG A 12 -14.19 -5.75 6.23
N LEU A 13 -14.11 -4.43 6.11
CA LEU A 13 -13.24 -3.77 5.13
C LEU A 13 -11.77 -4.11 5.37
N ASN A 14 -11.29 -4.03 6.61
CA ASN A 14 -9.92 -4.41 6.94
C ASN A 14 -9.64 -5.89 6.64
N GLY A 15 -10.62 -6.77 6.84
CA GLY A 15 -10.52 -8.18 6.47
C GLY A 15 -10.30 -8.36 4.97
N TRP A 16 -11.09 -7.68 4.13
CA TRP A 16 -10.92 -7.71 2.67
C TRP A 16 -9.59 -7.14 2.22
N LEU A 17 -9.19 -5.98 2.76
CA LEU A 17 -7.90 -5.35 2.41
C LEU A 17 -6.71 -6.27 2.76
N ARG A 18 -6.74 -6.92 3.93
CA ARG A 18 -5.70 -7.86 4.36
C ARG A 18 -5.63 -9.12 3.50
N ALA A 19 -6.76 -9.55 2.94
CA ALA A 19 -6.87 -10.69 2.05
C ALA A 19 -6.56 -10.35 0.57
N SER A 20 -6.25 -9.09 0.24
CA SER A 20 -5.83 -8.69 -1.11
C SER A 20 -4.59 -9.47 -1.54
N THR A 21 -4.66 -10.11 -2.71
CA THR A 21 -3.54 -10.81 -3.35
C THR A 21 -2.87 -9.97 -4.44
N THR A 22 -3.41 -8.80 -4.76
CA THR A 22 -2.98 -8.00 -5.92
C THR A 22 -1.73 -7.14 -5.64
N GLY A 23 -1.45 -6.82 -4.38
CA GLY A 23 -0.39 -5.91 -3.96
C GLY A 23 0.90 -6.58 -3.45
N THR A 24 1.09 -7.89 -3.69
CA THR A 24 2.22 -8.64 -3.11
C THR A 24 3.59 -8.06 -3.47
N GLU A 25 3.73 -7.50 -4.67
CA GLU A 25 4.97 -6.91 -5.19
C GLU A 25 5.10 -5.40 -4.92
N ARG A 26 4.15 -4.78 -4.21
CA ARG A 26 4.07 -3.32 -4.00
C ARG A 26 4.35 -2.92 -2.55
N ILE A 27 3.44 -2.21 -1.86
CA ILE A 27 3.70 -1.75 -0.48
C ILE A 27 4.06 -2.94 0.42
N ARG A 28 3.35 -4.07 0.27
CA ARG A 28 3.62 -5.28 1.05
C ARG A 28 5.06 -5.78 0.92
N ARG A 29 5.64 -5.70 -0.28
CA ARG A 29 7.02 -6.13 -0.55
C ARG A 29 8.06 -5.23 0.12
N GLY A 30 7.73 -3.95 0.30
CA GLY A 30 8.62 -2.95 0.88
C GLY A 30 8.64 -2.92 2.41
N LEU A 31 7.70 -3.59 3.07
CA LEU A 31 7.57 -3.60 4.52
C LEU A 31 8.09 -4.91 5.14
N PRO A 32 8.47 -4.90 6.43
CA PRO A 32 8.93 -6.11 7.12
C PRO A 32 7.89 -7.24 7.08
N PRO A 33 8.32 -8.51 6.96
CA PRO A 33 7.41 -9.64 6.72
C PRO A 33 6.49 -9.97 7.90
N ASN A 34 6.81 -9.50 9.10
CA ASN A 34 5.99 -9.66 10.30
C ASN A 34 4.91 -8.58 10.46
N TRP A 35 4.81 -7.62 9.52
CA TRP A 35 3.74 -6.62 9.52
C TRP A 35 2.49 -7.19 8.86
N VAL A 36 1.33 -6.89 9.44
CA VAL A 36 0.05 -7.13 8.76
C VAL A 36 -0.21 -5.94 7.84
N VAL A 37 -0.51 -6.20 6.57
CA VAL A 37 -0.79 -5.16 5.58
C VAL A 37 -2.15 -5.44 4.94
N GLY A 38 -3.00 -4.42 4.86
CA GLY A 38 -4.22 -4.44 4.06
C GLY A 38 -4.13 -3.34 3.02
N ASP A 39 -4.20 -3.72 1.74
CA ASP A 39 -3.91 -2.85 0.61
C ASP A 39 -4.99 -2.89 -0.47
N LYS A 40 -5.01 -1.84 -1.29
CA LYS A 40 -5.67 -1.85 -2.58
C LYS A 40 -4.78 -1.23 -3.65
N THR A 41 -4.52 -2.03 -4.68
CA THR A 41 -3.79 -1.63 -5.87
C THR A 41 -4.66 -0.87 -6.88
N GLY A 42 -4.04 0.04 -7.62
CA GLY A 42 -4.57 0.63 -8.84
C GLY A 42 -3.50 0.67 -9.94
N GLY A 43 -3.95 0.80 -11.18
CA GLY A 43 -3.06 0.90 -12.34
C GLY A 43 -3.80 0.50 -13.60
N ALA A 44 -3.26 0.91 -14.74
CA ALA A 44 -3.80 0.58 -16.05
C ALA A 44 -2.66 0.24 -17.00
N ALA A 45 -2.91 -0.70 -17.91
CA ALA A 45 -2.09 -0.82 -19.10
C ALA A 45 -2.34 0.41 -20.00
N GLY A 46 -1.30 0.90 -20.67
CA GLY A 46 -1.40 2.06 -21.56
C GLY A 46 -0.36 3.12 -21.26
N ALA A 47 -0.59 4.31 -21.82
CA ALA A 47 0.40 5.36 -21.82
C ALA A 47 0.79 5.80 -20.39
N TYR A 48 2.09 6.09 -20.21
CA TYR A 48 2.65 6.66 -18.98
C TYR A 48 2.65 5.73 -17.76
N ALA A 49 2.31 4.45 -17.93
CA ALA A 49 2.42 3.42 -16.90
C ALA A 49 1.92 3.85 -15.49
N PRO A 50 0.64 4.27 -15.35
CA PRO A 50 0.10 4.65 -14.06
C PRO A 50 0.03 3.43 -13.12
N GLY A 51 0.53 3.60 -11.90
CA GLY A 51 0.49 2.58 -10.86
C GLY A 51 0.29 3.20 -9.48
N SER A 52 -0.56 2.59 -8.66
CA SER A 52 -0.82 3.06 -7.29
C SER A 52 -1.02 1.92 -6.31
N ASP A 53 -0.72 2.16 -5.05
CA ASP A 53 -1.06 1.26 -3.95
C ASP A 53 -1.33 2.08 -2.70
N ILE A 54 -2.35 1.68 -1.94
CA ILE A 54 -2.77 2.37 -0.72
C ILE A 54 -2.99 1.31 0.34
N ALA A 55 -2.38 1.48 1.51
CA ALA A 55 -2.40 0.47 2.55
C ALA A 55 -2.61 1.05 3.94
N VAL A 56 -3.31 0.27 4.76
CA VAL A 56 -3.17 0.31 6.22
C VAL A 56 -2.15 -0.77 6.60
N ALA A 57 -1.08 -0.36 7.26
CA ALA A 57 0.00 -1.24 7.69
C ALA A 57 0.10 -1.27 9.21
N TRP A 58 0.01 -2.46 9.80
CA TRP A 58 0.06 -2.69 11.24
C TRP A 58 1.43 -3.27 11.62
N PRO A 59 2.35 -2.46 12.19
CA PRO A 59 3.57 -2.99 12.77
C PRO A 59 3.27 -3.85 14.00
N PRO A 60 4.20 -4.73 14.42
CA PRO A 60 4.07 -5.49 15.67
C PRO A 60 3.91 -4.62 16.91
N SER A 61 4.43 -3.38 16.88
CA SER A 61 4.33 -2.42 17.97
C SER A 61 4.03 -0.99 17.49
N GLY A 62 3.22 -0.28 18.28
CA GLY A 62 2.79 1.10 18.02
C GLY A 62 1.61 1.23 17.06
N ALA A 63 1.28 2.48 16.72
CA ALA A 63 0.12 2.79 15.89
C ALA A 63 0.27 2.30 14.43
N PRO A 64 -0.85 1.96 13.75
CA PRO A 64 -0.85 1.64 12.33
C PRO A 64 -0.37 2.82 11.47
N LEU A 65 0.24 2.53 10.33
CA LEU A 65 0.59 3.51 9.30
C LEU A 65 -0.45 3.50 8.18
N ILE A 66 -0.69 4.67 7.61
CA ILE A 66 -1.40 4.83 6.34
C ILE A 66 -0.37 5.22 5.29
N ILE A 67 -0.25 4.43 4.23
CA ILE A 67 0.71 4.67 3.14
C ILE A 67 -0.08 4.74 1.84
N ALA A 68 0.11 5.81 1.07
CA ALA A 68 -0.49 5.99 -0.24
C ALA A 68 0.59 6.38 -1.24
N VAL A 69 0.80 5.56 -2.27
CA VAL A 69 1.80 5.80 -3.31
C VAL A 69 1.11 5.79 -4.66
N TYR A 70 1.34 6.85 -5.43
CA TYR A 70 0.91 6.99 -6.81
C TYR A 70 2.14 7.27 -7.67
N THR A 71 2.21 6.62 -8.83
CA THR A 71 3.32 6.74 -9.76
C THR A 71 2.79 6.86 -11.18
N ASN A 72 3.51 7.61 -11.99
CA ASN A 72 3.39 7.66 -13.44
C ASN A 72 4.80 7.83 -14.02
N ARG A 73 4.90 7.72 -15.34
CA ARG A 73 6.12 7.93 -16.12
C ARG A 73 5.91 9.09 -17.09
N ASN A 74 7.01 9.65 -17.57
CA ASN A 74 6.98 10.71 -18.59
C ASN A 74 6.98 10.12 -20.01
N ASP A 75 7.51 8.91 -20.18
CA ASP A 75 7.50 8.19 -21.44
C ASP A 75 6.15 7.46 -21.62
N PRO A 76 5.37 7.75 -22.67
CA PRO A 76 4.12 7.06 -22.95
C PRO A 76 4.31 5.57 -23.24
N ALA A 77 5.49 5.12 -23.67
CA ALA A 77 5.80 3.71 -23.91
C ALA A 77 6.34 2.98 -22.67
N ALA A 78 6.51 3.68 -21.54
CA ALA A 78 7.04 3.07 -20.33
C ALA A 78 6.13 1.96 -19.80
N ILE A 79 6.73 1.02 -19.08
CA ILE A 79 6.03 -0.07 -18.39
C ILE A 79 6.01 0.22 -16.88
N MET A 80 4.92 -0.18 -16.23
CA MET A 80 4.76 -0.02 -14.79
C MET A 80 5.82 -0.83 -14.03
N ASP A 81 6.43 -0.20 -13.02
CA ASP A 81 7.45 -0.83 -12.20
C ASP A 81 7.01 -0.81 -10.73
N ASN A 82 6.58 -1.98 -10.26
CA ASN A 82 6.13 -2.18 -8.88
C ASN A 82 7.24 -1.94 -7.86
N SER A 83 8.51 -2.10 -8.23
CA SER A 83 9.64 -1.94 -7.31
C SER A 83 9.79 -0.51 -6.82
N VAL A 84 9.38 0.49 -7.61
CA VAL A 84 9.33 1.89 -7.17
C VAL A 84 8.32 2.07 -6.04
N ILE A 85 7.15 1.43 -6.11
CA ILE A 85 6.14 1.49 -5.05
C ILE A 85 6.67 0.80 -3.79
N ALA A 86 7.26 -0.39 -3.93
CA ALA A 86 7.85 -1.13 -2.80
C ALA A 86 8.97 -0.34 -2.11
N ARG A 87 9.93 0.20 -2.87
CA ARG A 87 11.04 1.01 -2.31
C ARG A 87 10.53 2.28 -1.63
N THR A 88 9.51 2.92 -2.20
CA THR A 88 8.88 4.09 -1.58
C THR A 88 8.25 3.72 -0.23
N ALA A 89 7.57 2.58 -0.13
CA ALA A 89 7.01 2.11 1.14
C ALA A 89 8.09 1.87 2.20
N THR A 90 9.23 1.27 1.83
CA THR A 90 10.40 1.11 2.71
C THR A 90 10.89 2.45 3.25
N LEU A 91 11.09 3.43 2.35
CA LEU A 91 11.58 4.76 2.72
C LEU A 91 10.61 5.51 3.63
N LEU A 92 9.30 5.40 3.37
CA LEU A 92 8.28 6.01 4.21
C LEU A 92 8.24 5.40 5.62
N ALA A 93 8.32 4.07 5.74
CA ALA A 93 8.37 3.41 7.04
C ALA A 93 9.61 3.86 7.84
N GLN A 94 10.79 3.84 7.21
CA GLN A 94 12.04 4.28 7.81
C GLN A 94 12.00 5.76 8.23
N GLY A 95 11.47 6.64 7.38
CA GLY A 95 11.33 8.06 7.67
C GLY A 95 10.39 8.36 8.84
N LEU A 96 9.46 7.45 9.14
CA LEU A 96 8.59 7.50 10.33
C LEU A 96 9.17 6.79 11.55
N GLY A 97 10.44 6.39 11.51
CA GLY A 97 11.12 5.67 12.58
C GLY A 97 10.60 4.24 12.79
N ARG A 98 10.06 3.62 11.74
CA ARG A 98 9.53 2.25 11.76
C ARG A 98 10.41 1.34 10.90
N ALA A 99 10.87 0.23 11.48
CA ALA A 99 11.64 -0.82 10.81
C ALA A 99 11.27 -2.18 11.42
#